data_AF-A0A8T4LUK1-F1
#
_entry.id   AF-A0A8T4LUK1-F1
#
_cell.length_a   1.000
_cell.length_b   1.000
_cell.length_c   1.000
_cell.angle_alpha   90.00
_cell.angle_beta   90.00
_cell.angle_gamma   90.00
#
_symmetry.space_group_name_H-M   'P 1'
#
loop_
_entity.id
_entity.type
_entity.pdbx_description
1 polymer ?
#
loop_
_entity_poly.entity_id
_entity_poly.type
_entity_poly.pdbx_seq_one_letter_code
_entity_poly.pdbx_strand_id
1 'polypeptide(L)'
;AIRALSFAGYLNAMLLASILFAVLSVLVFYKILKEFKYTDQPFYIAALFAFIPPRWLIYHSVGAAESMFVFLTLLSFYFYKKDQHAFAAVSGTLAAVTKILGVLLFPFFIAMLFLGRKKADWRSYCMYALIPLALIAHFLFFQSAFGDFWIYLKVNAGGVSATPFSTIASSAALSPAPEFYVGIYAITALGISRAFKKDKALALFALLFFIPALFINLRDVSRYLIPAMPFALLIGFEDILKSKEFKRILPLVIVLVYLYAWTFTAADLDHLMPGEYWTKAMAFFGR
;
A
#
# COMPACT_ATOMS: atom_id res chain seq x y z
N ALA A 1 13.80 9.43 -6.67
CA ALA A 1 14.56 8.23 -6.24
C ALA A 1 15.33 7.61 -7.41
N ILE A 2 14.66 7.06 -8.44
CA ILE A 2 15.32 6.37 -9.57
C ILE A 2 16.42 7.22 -10.23
N ARG A 3 16.10 8.47 -10.62
CA ARG A 3 17.10 9.39 -11.20
C ARG A 3 18.28 9.71 -10.27
N ALA A 4 18.08 9.67 -8.96
CA ALA A 4 19.16 9.91 -7.99
C ALA A 4 20.06 8.69 -7.82
N LEU A 5 19.54 7.49 -8.13
CA LEU A 5 20.24 6.21 -8.05
C LEU A 5 20.71 5.71 -9.42
N SER A 6 20.53 6.50 -10.49
CA SER A 6 20.78 6.07 -11.87
C SER A 6 22.25 5.79 -12.17
N PHE A 7 23.19 6.20 -11.29
CA PHE A 7 24.59 5.82 -11.36
C PHE A 7 24.81 4.30 -11.33
N ALA A 8 23.85 3.52 -10.80
CA ALA A 8 23.88 2.06 -10.80
C ALA A 8 23.26 1.42 -12.05
N GLY A 9 22.76 2.21 -13.01
CA GLY A 9 21.91 1.79 -14.12
C GLY A 9 20.42 1.81 -13.76
N TYR A 10 19.55 2.11 -14.73
CA TYR A 10 18.11 2.36 -14.49
C TYR A 10 17.39 1.19 -13.81
N LEU A 11 17.64 -0.05 -14.26
CA LEU A 11 17.03 -1.24 -13.65
C LEU A 11 17.44 -1.40 -12.18
N ASN A 12 18.73 -1.33 -11.90
CA ASN A 12 19.25 -1.43 -10.54
C ASN A 12 18.75 -0.26 -9.69
N ALA A 13 18.68 0.95 -10.24
CA ALA A 13 18.15 2.12 -9.56
C ALA A 13 16.68 1.94 -9.15
N MET A 14 15.87 1.29 -9.98
CA MET A 14 14.48 0.95 -9.64
C MET A 14 14.40 -0.07 -8.50
N LEU A 15 15.17 -1.17 -8.58
CA LEU A 15 15.21 -2.18 -7.53
C LEU A 15 15.71 -1.62 -6.20
N LEU A 16 16.80 -0.86 -6.23
CA LEU A 16 17.37 -0.19 -5.05
C LEU A 16 16.38 0.80 -4.45
N ALA A 17 15.65 1.56 -5.26
CA ALA A 17 14.63 2.47 -4.77
C ALA A 17 13.50 1.70 -4.05
N SER A 18 13.00 0.61 -4.63
CA SER A 18 11.95 -0.20 -4.01
C SER A 18 12.41 -0.83 -2.70
N ILE A 19 13.61 -1.42 -2.65
CA ILE A 19 14.21 -1.99 -1.43
C ILE A 19 14.41 -0.91 -0.36
N LEU A 20 14.95 0.25 -0.73
CA LEU A 20 15.15 1.37 0.20
C LEU A 20 13.83 1.77 0.87
N PHE A 21 12.76 1.98 0.07
CA PHE A 21 11.47 2.35 0.63
C PHE A 21 10.79 1.21 1.38
N ALA A 22 11.07 -0.05 1.05
CA ALA A 22 10.62 -1.20 1.83
C ALA A 22 11.20 -1.17 3.25
N VAL A 23 12.51 -0.98 3.36
CA VAL A 23 13.21 -0.85 4.64
C VAL A 23 12.67 0.36 5.41
N LEU A 24 12.52 1.51 4.76
CA LEU A 24 11.95 2.70 5.40
C LEU A 24 10.51 2.48 5.87
N SER A 25 9.69 1.73 5.12
CA SER A 25 8.33 1.36 5.53
C SER A 25 8.33 0.54 6.82
N VAL A 26 9.21 -0.46 6.93
CA VAL A 26 9.38 -1.27 8.15
C VAL A 26 9.87 -0.42 9.32
N LEU A 27 10.81 0.49 9.09
CA LEU A 27 11.33 1.39 10.14
C LEU A 27 10.27 2.35 10.66
N VAL A 28 9.46 2.96 9.78
CA VAL A 28 8.35 3.83 10.19
C VAL A 28 7.29 3.01 10.93
N PHE A 29 6.97 1.82 10.45
CA PHE A 29 6.03 0.94 11.14
C PHE A 29 6.53 0.53 12.53
N TYR A 30 7.80 0.21 12.68
CA TYR A 30 8.44 0.00 13.98
C TYR A 30 8.28 1.21 14.91
N LYS A 31 8.50 2.43 14.41
CA LYS A 31 8.29 3.66 15.19
C LYS A 31 6.83 3.82 15.62
N ILE A 32 5.88 3.57 14.73
CA ILE A 32 4.44 3.59 15.04
C ILE A 32 4.13 2.61 16.18
N LEU A 33 4.58 1.36 16.07
CA LEU A 33 4.34 0.33 17.07
C LEU A 33 4.94 0.69 18.44
N LYS A 34 6.19 1.15 18.46
CA LYS A 34 6.95 1.45 19.68
C LYS A 34 6.44 2.71 20.38
N GLU A 35 6.33 3.81 19.64
CA GLU A 35 6.05 5.12 20.23
C GLU A 35 4.59 5.26 20.69
N PHE A 36 3.65 4.60 19.99
CA PHE A 36 2.24 4.58 20.37
C PHE A 36 1.81 3.34 21.16
N LYS A 37 2.78 2.47 21.51
CA LYS A 37 2.59 1.30 22.39
C LYS A 37 1.48 0.34 21.92
N TYR A 38 1.40 0.09 20.62
CA TYR A 38 0.38 -0.82 20.06
C TYR A 38 0.68 -2.31 20.28
N THR A 39 1.90 -2.62 20.72
CA THR A 39 2.39 -3.97 21.00
C THR A 39 3.54 -3.93 22.01
N ASP A 40 3.72 -5.00 22.77
CA ASP A 40 4.85 -5.24 23.68
C ASP A 40 6.11 -5.72 22.94
N GLN A 41 5.98 -6.24 21.71
CA GLN A 41 7.08 -6.76 20.89
C GLN A 41 7.20 -6.01 19.55
N PRO A 42 7.50 -4.69 19.56
CA PRO A 42 7.43 -3.84 18.37
C PRO A 42 8.43 -4.24 17.28
N PHE A 43 9.63 -4.68 17.66
CA PHE A 43 10.63 -5.14 16.70
C PHE A 43 10.16 -6.38 15.95
N TYR A 44 9.63 -7.38 16.68
CA TYR A 44 9.15 -8.63 16.10
C TYR A 44 7.99 -8.39 15.13
N ILE A 45 6.97 -7.63 15.54
CA ILE A 45 5.82 -7.32 14.67
C ILE A 45 6.23 -6.49 13.45
N ALA A 46 7.16 -5.53 13.61
CA ALA A 46 7.68 -4.78 12.47
C ALA A 46 8.49 -5.66 11.51
N ALA A 47 9.31 -6.59 12.02
CA ALA A 47 10.06 -7.52 11.18
C ALA A 47 9.13 -8.45 10.39
N LEU A 48 8.02 -8.90 10.97
CA LEU A 48 7.00 -9.66 10.25
C LEU A 48 6.40 -8.90 9.07
N PHE A 49 6.35 -7.56 9.14
CA PHE A 49 5.85 -6.74 8.04
C PHE A 49 6.69 -6.91 6.77
N ALA A 50 7.96 -7.29 6.84
CA ALA A 50 8.76 -7.56 5.65
C ALA A 50 8.27 -8.81 4.87
N PHE A 51 7.51 -9.70 5.50
CA PHE A 51 7.09 -10.98 4.88
C PHE A 51 5.58 -11.11 4.79
N ILE A 52 4.82 -10.39 5.62
CA ILE A 52 3.38 -10.54 5.76
C ILE A 52 2.72 -9.18 5.49
N PRO A 53 1.84 -9.08 4.48
CA PRO A 53 1.29 -10.17 3.67
C PRO A 53 2.26 -10.68 2.58
N PRO A 54 2.10 -11.91 2.07
CA PRO A 54 3.00 -12.46 1.05
C PRO A 54 3.12 -11.60 -0.21
N ARG A 55 2.03 -10.92 -0.59
CA ARG A 55 2.01 -10.00 -1.75
C ARG A 55 2.96 -8.82 -1.59
N TRP A 56 3.23 -8.38 -0.36
CA TRP A 56 4.16 -7.30 -0.09
C TRP A 56 5.60 -7.68 -0.46
N LEU A 57 6.01 -8.94 -0.24
CA LEU A 57 7.34 -9.44 -0.60
C LEU A 57 7.65 -9.22 -2.09
N ILE A 58 6.67 -9.47 -2.96
CA ILE A 58 6.78 -9.27 -4.40
C ILE A 58 7.01 -7.77 -4.69
N TYR A 59 6.09 -6.92 -4.22
CA TYR A 59 6.07 -5.50 -4.59
C TYR A 59 7.17 -4.64 -3.96
N HIS A 60 7.88 -5.20 -2.98
CA HIS A 60 9.06 -4.58 -2.42
C HIS A 60 10.39 -5.17 -2.91
N SER A 61 10.32 -6.22 -3.75
CA SER A 61 11.49 -6.87 -4.36
C SER A 61 11.53 -6.68 -5.89
N VAL A 62 10.54 -5.99 -6.47
CA VAL A 62 10.50 -5.58 -7.87
C VAL A 62 10.51 -4.05 -7.97
N GLY A 63 10.92 -3.52 -9.13
CA GLY A 63 10.98 -2.08 -9.41
C GLY A 63 9.59 -1.44 -9.52
N ALA A 64 8.85 -1.37 -8.42
CA ALA A 64 7.48 -0.85 -8.35
C ALA A 64 7.36 0.32 -7.35
N ALA A 65 6.37 1.17 -7.59
CA ALA A 65 6.09 2.37 -6.78
C ALA A 65 5.45 2.04 -5.42
N GLU A 66 5.00 0.80 -5.21
CA GLU A 66 4.25 0.34 -4.05
C GLU A 66 5.02 0.55 -2.76
N SER A 67 6.33 0.31 -2.77
CA SER A 67 7.15 0.47 -1.58
C SER A 67 7.24 1.91 -1.13
N MET A 68 7.45 2.83 -2.08
CA MET A 68 7.44 4.26 -1.82
C MET A 68 6.07 4.74 -1.35
N PHE A 69 5.00 4.23 -1.98
CA PHE A 69 3.63 4.55 -1.60
C PHE A 69 3.34 4.15 -0.16
N VAL A 70 3.59 2.90 0.21
CA VAL A 70 3.38 2.37 1.56
C VAL A 70 4.21 3.12 2.60
N PHE A 71 5.47 3.44 2.28
CA PHE A 71 6.31 4.27 3.15
C PHE A 71 5.65 5.63 3.42
N LEU A 72 5.21 6.33 2.37
CA LEU A 72 4.65 7.67 2.48
C LEU A 72 3.30 7.68 3.19
N THR A 73 2.45 6.67 2.99
CA THR A 73 1.18 6.57 3.70
C THR A 73 1.38 6.27 5.19
N LEU A 74 2.31 5.37 5.54
CA LEU A 74 2.69 5.11 6.93
C LEU A 74 3.34 6.33 7.59
N LEU A 75 4.21 7.05 6.87
CA LEU A 75 4.85 8.27 7.35
C LEU A 75 3.82 9.37 7.60
N SER A 76 2.85 9.52 6.69
CA SER A 76 1.73 10.44 6.86
C SER A 76 0.90 10.11 8.11
N PHE A 77 0.60 8.83 8.34
CA PHE A 77 -0.09 8.38 9.55
C PHE A 77 0.75 8.62 10.83
N TYR A 78 2.05 8.34 10.79
CA TYR A 78 2.96 8.57 11.91
C TYR A 78 2.97 10.03 12.35
N PHE A 79 3.14 10.96 11.40
CA PHE A 79 3.13 12.39 11.69
C PHE A 79 1.77 12.89 12.15
N TYR A 80 0.68 12.35 11.60
CA TYR A 80 -0.65 12.64 12.09
C TYR A 80 -0.82 12.26 13.57
N LYS A 81 -0.37 11.06 13.96
CA LYS A 81 -0.42 10.61 15.35
C LYS A 81 0.51 11.41 16.29
N LYS A 82 1.47 12.16 15.74
CA LYS A 82 2.32 13.12 16.46
C LYS A 82 1.77 14.54 16.50
N ASP A 83 0.55 14.77 16.01
CA ASP A 83 -0.04 16.11 15.82
C ASP A 83 0.82 17.02 14.90
N GLN A 84 1.67 16.42 14.06
CA GLN A 84 2.55 17.11 13.10
C GLN A 84 1.89 17.20 11.72
N HIS A 85 0.80 17.96 11.65
CA HIS A 85 -0.09 18.01 10.48
C HIS A 85 0.58 18.45 9.17
N ALA A 86 1.54 19.38 9.23
CA ALA A 86 2.29 19.81 8.05
C ALA A 86 3.06 18.65 7.40
N PHE A 87 3.80 17.89 8.20
CA PHE A 87 4.55 16.73 7.72
C PHE A 87 3.64 15.58 7.30
N ALA A 88 2.49 15.42 7.97
CA ALA A 88 1.47 14.47 7.56
C ALA A 88 0.90 14.83 6.17
N ALA A 89 0.57 16.11 5.94
CA ALA A 89 0.04 16.62 4.68
C ALA A 89 1.06 16.49 3.54
N VAL A 90 2.32 16.87 3.76
CA VAL A 90 3.39 16.73 2.76
C VAL A 90 3.58 15.25 2.39
N SER A 91 3.68 14.36 3.39
CA SER A 91 3.85 12.92 3.13
C SER A 91 2.64 12.34 2.39
N GLY A 92 1.42 12.74 2.75
CA GLY A 92 0.20 12.31 2.06
C GLY A 92 0.09 12.84 0.63
N THR A 93 0.55 14.08 0.40
CA THR A 93 0.62 14.69 -0.93
C THR A 93 1.59 13.91 -1.82
N LEU A 94 2.79 13.60 -1.31
CA LEU A 94 3.75 12.77 -2.02
C LEU A 94 3.22 11.35 -2.26
N ALA A 95 2.44 10.79 -1.34
CA ALA A 95 1.78 9.50 -1.54
C ALA A 95 0.79 9.55 -2.71
N ALA A 96 -0.02 10.62 -2.80
CA ALA A 96 -0.98 10.83 -3.90
C ALA A 96 -0.30 11.04 -5.25
N VAL A 97 0.85 11.71 -5.29
CA VAL A 97 1.68 11.83 -6.51
C VAL A 97 2.26 10.47 -6.91
N THR A 98 2.61 9.62 -5.93
CA THR A 98 3.19 8.30 -6.19
C THR A 98 2.16 7.33 -6.74
N LYS A 99 0.95 7.30 -6.14
CA LYS A 99 -0.20 6.51 -6.62
C LYS A 99 -1.49 7.25 -6.33
N ILE A 100 -2.44 7.20 -7.28
CA ILE A 100 -3.75 7.86 -7.14
C ILE A 100 -4.49 7.52 -5.83
N LEU A 101 -4.33 6.29 -5.33
CA LEU A 101 -4.92 5.85 -4.05
C LEU A 101 -4.46 6.68 -2.85
N GLY A 102 -3.33 7.38 -2.93
CA GLY A 102 -2.90 8.31 -1.88
C GLY A 102 -3.88 9.46 -1.65
N VAL A 103 -4.72 9.79 -2.64
CA VAL A 103 -5.78 10.79 -2.48
C VAL A 103 -6.75 10.42 -1.35
N LEU A 104 -6.91 9.12 -1.07
CA LEU A 104 -7.76 8.60 -0.02
C LEU A 104 -7.33 9.08 1.38
N LEU A 105 -6.07 9.49 1.57
CA LEU A 105 -5.65 10.05 2.86
C LEU A 105 -6.41 11.33 3.22
N PHE A 106 -6.90 12.09 2.23
CA PHE A 106 -7.69 13.29 2.47
C PHE A 106 -9.01 13.03 3.22
N PRO A 107 -9.92 12.16 2.75
CA PRO A 107 -11.13 11.84 3.51
C PRO A 107 -10.82 11.17 4.87
N PHE A 108 -9.70 10.45 5.02
CA PHE A 108 -9.26 9.97 6.33
C PHE A 108 -8.98 11.13 7.29
N PHE A 109 -8.21 12.14 6.89
CA PHE A 109 -7.93 13.30 7.75
C PHE A 109 -9.19 14.10 8.07
N ILE A 110 -10.10 14.25 7.10
CA ILE A 110 -11.42 14.86 7.34
C ILE A 110 -12.21 14.05 8.38
N ALA A 111 -12.31 12.73 8.23
CA ALA A 111 -13.02 11.88 9.18
C ALA A 111 -12.40 12.00 10.59
N MET A 112 -11.08 12.05 10.70
CA MET A 112 -10.38 12.23 11.96
C MET A 112 -10.60 13.62 12.58
N LEU A 113 -10.80 14.68 11.78
CA LEU A 113 -11.20 16.00 12.28
C LEU A 113 -12.53 15.94 13.02
N PHE A 114 -13.52 15.26 12.43
CA PHE A 114 -14.88 15.16 13.00
C PHE A 114 -14.96 14.18 14.18
N LEU A 115 -14.17 13.11 14.14
CA LEU A 115 -14.15 12.09 15.20
C LEU A 115 -13.22 12.46 16.37
N GLY A 116 -12.27 13.36 16.16
CA GLY A 116 -11.28 13.80 17.13
C GLY A 116 -11.76 14.97 17.98
N ARG A 117 -11.96 14.75 19.28
CA ARG A 117 -12.11 15.83 20.28
C ARG A 117 -10.73 16.38 20.69
N LYS A 118 -10.13 17.27 19.90
CA LYS A 118 -9.17 18.28 20.39
C LYS A 118 -9.27 19.52 19.50
N LYS A 119 -8.83 20.68 20.02
CA LYS A 119 -8.77 21.98 19.33
C LYS A 119 -7.89 21.88 18.08
N ALA A 120 -8.40 21.25 17.04
CA ALA A 120 -7.78 21.19 15.74
C ALA A 120 -7.71 22.62 15.21
N ASP A 121 -6.50 23.13 15.02
CA ASP A 121 -6.30 24.37 14.31
C ASP A 121 -6.73 24.14 12.86
N TRP A 122 -7.81 24.80 12.43
CA TRP A 122 -8.38 24.66 11.09
C TRP A 122 -7.30 24.88 10.00
N ARG A 123 -6.28 25.72 10.29
CA ARG A 123 -5.14 25.96 9.40
C ARG A 123 -4.34 24.70 9.12
N SER A 124 -4.15 23.86 10.15
CA SER A 124 -3.44 22.58 10.02
C SER A 124 -4.20 21.61 9.11
N TYR A 125 -5.53 21.67 9.10
CA TYR A 125 -6.37 20.83 8.26
C TYR A 125 -6.48 21.34 6.82
N CYS A 126 -6.39 22.66 6.60
CA CYS A 126 -6.27 23.22 5.26
C CYS A 126 -5.04 22.70 4.51
N MET A 127 -3.96 22.36 5.21
CA MET A 127 -2.78 21.75 4.57
C MET A 127 -3.11 20.40 3.93
N TYR A 128 -4.08 19.65 4.43
CA TYR A 128 -4.48 18.39 3.80
C TYR A 128 -5.14 18.58 2.44
N ALA A 129 -5.63 19.78 2.10
CA ALA A 129 -6.11 20.09 0.75
C ALA A 129 -5.00 19.98 -0.31
N LEU A 130 -3.72 19.99 0.09
CA LEU A 130 -2.60 19.70 -0.82
C LEU A 130 -2.69 18.30 -1.44
N ILE A 131 -3.32 17.34 -0.75
CA ILE A 131 -3.48 15.96 -1.23
C ILE A 131 -4.36 15.91 -2.50
N PRO A 132 -5.62 16.39 -2.50
CA PRO A 132 -6.42 16.45 -3.72
C PRO A 132 -5.86 17.44 -4.75
N LEU A 133 -5.21 18.53 -4.33
CA LEU A 133 -4.56 19.45 -5.27
C LEU A 133 -3.42 18.77 -6.06
N ALA A 134 -2.65 17.87 -5.44
CA ALA A 134 -1.66 17.08 -6.16
C ALA A 134 -2.28 16.14 -7.19
N LEU A 135 -3.44 15.55 -6.91
CA LEU A 135 -4.17 14.76 -7.90
C LEU A 135 -4.65 15.63 -9.07
N ILE A 136 -5.21 16.81 -8.79
CA ILE A 136 -5.62 17.76 -9.83
C ILE A 136 -4.41 18.18 -10.68
N ALA A 137 -3.28 18.49 -10.06
CA ALA A 137 -2.04 18.81 -10.77
C ALA A 137 -1.58 17.65 -11.68
N HIS A 138 -1.76 16.40 -11.23
CA HIS A 138 -1.45 15.22 -12.03
C HIS A 138 -2.37 15.07 -13.25
N PHE A 139 -3.67 15.35 -13.11
CA PHE A 139 -4.61 15.35 -14.23
C PHE A 139 -4.40 16.53 -15.19
N LEU A 140 -4.00 17.70 -14.69
CA LEU A 140 -3.57 18.83 -15.52
C LEU A 140 -2.31 18.48 -16.33
N PHE A 141 -1.36 17.77 -15.73
CA PHE A 141 -0.21 17.23 -16.45
C PHE A 141 -0.68 16.29 -17.57
N PHE A 142 -1.63 15.39 -17.32
CA PHE A 142 -2.18 14.53 -18.38
C PHE A 142 -2.91 15.30 -19.49
N GLN A 143 -3.66 16.35 -19.14
CA GLN A 143 -4.25 17.24 -20.13
C GLN A 143 -3.17 17.86 -21.03
N SER A 144 -2.06 18.31 -20.45
CA SER A 144 -0.96 18.91 -21.23
C SER A 144 -0.19 17.89 -22.07
N ALA A 145 0.01 16.67 -21.56
CA ALA A 145 0.83 15.65 -22.21
C ALA A 145 0.06 14.81 -23.25
N PHE A 146 -1.22 14.54 -23.00
CA PHE A 146 -2.05 13.61 -23.77
C PHE A 146 -3.31 14.26 -24.35
N GLY A 147 -3.58 15.52 -24.05
CA GLY A 147 -4.78 16.22 -24.50
C GLY A 147 -6.07 15.82 -23.78
N ASP A 148 -5.99 14.99 -22.74
CA ASP A 148 -7.15 14.44 -22.03
C ASP A 148 -6.92 14.36 -20.52
N PHE A 149 -7.62 15.24 -19.78
CA PHE A 149 -7.60 15.32 -18.33
C PHE A 149 -7.99 14.00 -17.63
N TRP A 150 -8.89 13.22 -18.24
CA TRP A 150 -9.46 12.01 -17.64
C TRP A 150 -8.78 10.72 -18.11
N ILE A 151 -7.68 10.83 -18.89
CA ILE A 151 -7.06 9.67 -19.54
C ILE A 151 -6.72 8.54 -18.57
N TYR A 152 -6.21 8.87 -17.38
CA TYR A 152 -5.88 7.87 -16.36
C TYR A 152 -7.11 7.08 -15.92
N LEU A 153 -8.25 7.75 -15.69
CA LEU A 153 -9.49 7.07 -15.31
C LEU A 153 -10.02 6.21 -16.46
N LYS A 154 -9.94 6.70 -17.71
CA LYS A 154 -10.36 5.94 -18.89
C LYS A 154 -9.56 4.65 -19.08
N VAL A 155 -8.23 4.72 -18.93
CA VAL A 155 -7.33 3.56 -19.04
C VAL A 155 -7.60 2.52 -17.94
N ASN A 156 -8.00 2.97 -16.75
CA ASN A 156 -8.23 2.08 -15.60
C ASN A 156 -9.72 1.74 -15.38
N ALA A 157 -10.63 2.21 -16.24
CA ALA A 157 -12.09 2.06 -16.03
C ALA A 157 -12.51 0.59 -15.96
N GLY A 158 -11.89 -0.29 -16.74
CA GLY A 158 -12.18 -1.73 -16.72
C GLY A 158 -11.75 -2.46 -15.44
N GLY A 159 -10.88 -1.86 -14.62
CA GLY A 159 -10.41 -2.42 -13.37
C GLY A 159 -11.25 -2.07 -12.15
N VAL A 160 -12.29 -1.24 -12.32
CA VAL A 160 -13.19 -0.80 -11.25
C VAL A 160 -14.62 -1.21 -11.59
N SER A 161 -15.32 -1.78 -10.62
CA SER A 161 -16.72 -2.16 -10.71
C SER A 161 -17.58 -1.27 -9.83
N ALA A 162 -18.81 -1.00 -10.26
CA ALA A 162 -19.82 -0.39 -9.40
C ALA A 162 -20.35 -1.37 -8.33
N THR A 163 -20.19 -2.68 -8.56
CA THR A 163 -20.62 -3.72 -7.62
C THR A 163 -19.45 -4.15 -6.73
N PRO A 164 -19.61 -4.13 -5.39
CA PRO A 164 -18.58 -4.64 -4.50
C PRO A 164 -18.44 -6.15 -4.69
N PHE A 165 -17.25 -6.68 -4.41
CA PHE A 165 -16.88 -8.09 -4.52
C PHE A 165 -16.95 -8.67 -5.93
N SER A 166 -17.00 -7.83 -6.96
CA SER A 166 -17.03 -8.25 -8.37
C SER A 166 -15.86 -9.17 -8.75
N THR A 167 -14.67 -9.01 -8.16
CA THR A 167 -13.54 -9.94 -8.35
C THR A 167 -13.89 -11.37 -7.98
N ILE A 168 -14.70 -11.60 -6.94
CA ILE A 168 -15.08 -12.97 -6.54
C ILE A 168 -15.89 -13.60 -7.66
N ALA A 169 -16.91 -12.89 -8.15
CA ALA A 169 -17.77 -13.35 -9.23
C ALA A 169 -17.00 -13.56 -10.54
N SER A 170 -16.10 -12.64 -10.91
CA SER A 170 -15.30 -12.75 -12.14
C SER A 170 -14.24 -13.84 -12.07
N SER A 171 -13.78 -14.18 -10.86
CA SER A 171 -12.78 -15.22 -10.63
C SER A 171 -13.33 -16.64 -10.58
N ALA A 172 -14.66 -16.82 -10.56
CA ALA A 172 -15.30 -18.14 -10.49
C ALA A 172 -14.91 -19.07 -11.65
N ALA A 173 -14.56 -18.51 -12.81
CA ALA A 173 -14.07 -19.26 -13.97
C ALA A 173 -12.60 -19.71 -13.86
N LEU A 174 -11.85 -19.16 -12.89
CA LEU A 174 -10.41 -19.36 -12.71
C LEU A 174 -10.17 -20.04 -11.34
N SER A 175 -10.61 -21.29 -11.16
CA SER A 175 -10.41 -22.03 -9.92
C SER A 175 -8.92 -22.21 -9.58
N PRO A 176 -8.48 -22.06 -8.30
CA PRO A 176 -9.24 -21.78 -7.07
C PRO A 176 -9.11 -20.31 -6.61
N ALA A 177 -9.47 -19.36 -7.48
CA ALA A 177 -9.34 -17.94 -7.18
C ALA A 177 -10.45 -17.35 -6.25
N PRO A 178 -11.72 -17.79 -6.26
CA PRO A 178 -12.77 -17.17 -5.45
C PRO A 178 -12.57 -17.29 -3.93
N GLU A 179 -12.20 -18.48 -3.45
CA GLU A 179 -12.00 -18.77 -2.03
C GLU A 179 -10.87 -17.92 -1.45
N PHE A 180 -9.81 -17.69 -2.23
CA PHE A 180 -8.72 -16.81 -1.87
C PHE A 180 -9.21 -15.38 -1.63
N TYR A 181 -10.06 -14.84 -2.51
CA TYR A 181 -10.60 -13.49 -2.35
C TYR A 181 -11.58 -13.38 -1.17
N VAL A 182 -12.42 -14.40 -0.95
CA VAL A 182 -13.27 -14.47 0.25
C VAL A 182 -12.39 -14.44 1.50
N GLY A 183 -11.35 -15.28 1.54
CA GLY A 183 -10.43 -15.37 2.67
C GLY A 183 -9.70 -14.06 2.95
N ILE A 184 -9.13 -13.41 1.94
CA ILE A 184 -8.40 -12.15 2.14
C ILE A 184 -9.33 -11.03 2.61
N TYR A 185 -10.55 -10.93 2.07
CA TYR A 185 -11.51 -9.92 2.52
C TYR A 185 -11.98 -10.18 3.95
N ALA A 186 -12.32 -11.43 4.30
CA ALA A 186 -12.75 -11.80 5.63
C ALA A 186 -11.65 -11.55 6.68
N ILE A 187 -10.42 -11.99 6.42
CA ILE A 187 -9.28 -11.78 7.33
C ILE A 187 -8.99 -10.29 7.49
N THR A 188 -9.02 -9.51 6.40
CA THR A 188 -8.79 -8.06 6.46
C THR A 188 -9.88 -7.36 7.27
N ALA A 189 -11.16 -7.66 7.01
CA ALA A 189 -12.29 -7.08 7.75
C ALA A 189 -12.24 -7.44 9.24
N LEU A 190 -11.95 -8.69 9.58
CA LEU A 190 -11.77 -9.13 10.97
C LEU A 190 -10.59 -8.41 11.63
N GLY A 191 -9.47 -8.27 10.91
CA GLY A 191 -8.30 -7.52 11.36
C GLY A 191 -8.61 -6.04 11.65
N ILE A 192 -9.37 -5.38 10.77
CA ILE A 192 -9.86 -4.01 10.96
C ILE A 192 -10.76 -3.93 12.20
N SER A 193 -11.69 -4.86 12.37
CA SER A 193 -12.57 -4.94 13.56
C SER A 193 -11.76 -5.08 14.86
N ARG A 194 -10.68 -5.88 14.85
CA ARG A 194 -9.77 -6.01 16.00
C ARG A 194 -8.95 -4.73 16.21
N ALA A 195 -8.51 -4.06 15.14
CA ALA A 195 -7.81 -2.78 15.23
C ALA A 195 -8.69 -1.66 15.83
N PHE A 196 -10.01 -1.67 15.59
CA PHE A 196 -10.94 -0.71 16.20
C PHE A 196 -10.93 -0.75 17.72
N LYS A 197 -10.69 -1.93 18.32
CA LYS A 197 -10.59 -2.10 19.78
C LYS A 197 -9.32 -1.48 20.36
N LYS A 198 -8.30 -1.22 19.54
CA LYS A 198 -7.01 -0.65 19.95
C LYS A 198 -6.95 0.85 19.73
N ASP A 199 -7.26 1.28 18.51
CA ASP A 199 -7.24 2.67 18.13
C ASP A 199 -8.09 2.88 16.87
N LYS A 200 -9.08 3.76 16.97
CA LYS A 200 -9.98 4.11 15.85
C LYS A 200 -9.20 4.62 14.64
N ALA A 201 -8.10 5.34 14.85
CA ALA A 201 -7.29 5.87 13.75
C ALA A 201 -6.66 4.75 12.91
N LEU A 202 -6.17 3.68 13.56
CA LEU A 202 -5.61 2.52 12.85
C LEU A 202 -6.65 1.84 11.98
N ALA A 203 -7.84 1.62 12.56
CA ALA A 203 -8.92 0.94 11.88
C ALA A 203 -9.51 1.75 10.73
N LEU A 204 -9.70 3.06 10.92
CA LEU A 204 -10.16 3.96 9.86
C LEU A 204 -9.15 4.07 8.73
N PHE A 205 -7.85 4.10 9.04
CA PHE A 205 -6.81 4.08 8.02
C PHE A 205 -6.83 2.77 7.23
N ALA A 206 -6.98 1.62 7.90
CA ALA A 206 -7.06 0.34 7.20
C ALA A 206 -8.35 0.23 6.36
N LEU A 207 -9.48 0.71 6.90
CA LEU A 207 -10.78 0.75 6.23
C LEU A 207 -10.73 1.61 4.95
N LEU A 208 -9.96 2.70 4.99
CA LEU A 208 -9.78 3.61 3.86
C LEU A 208 -9.27 2.89 2.60
N PHE A 209 -8.34 1.94 2.75
CA PHE A 209 -7.82 1.16 1.62
C PHE A 209 -8.63 -0.11 1.37
N PHE A 210 -9.27 -0.66 2.40
CA PHE A 210 -10.11 -1.84 2.28
C PHE A 210 -11.40 -1.59 1.49
N ILE A 211 -12.14 -0.52 1.79
CA ILE A 211 -13.43 -0.24 1.13
C ILE A 211 -13.27 -0.11 -0.39
N PRO A 212 -12.35 0.72 -0.93
CA PRO A 212 -12.18 0.82 -2.38
C PRO A 212 -11.73 -0.49 -3.01
N ALA A 213 -10.93 -1.30 -2.31
CA ALA A 213 -10.51 -2.61 -2.81
C ALA A 213 -11.68 -3.58 -3.04
N LEU A 214 -12.82 -3.40 -2.35
CA LEU A 214 -14.02 -4.19 -2.61
C LEU A 214 -14.60 -3.94 -4.02
N PHE A 215 -14.34 -2.76 -4.59
CA PHE A 215 -14.85 -2.35 -5.91
C PHE A 215 -13.84 -2.58 -7.03
N ILE A 216 -12.64 -3.04 -6.73
CA ILE A 216 -11.64 -3.36 -7.74
C ILE A 216 -12.01 -4.71 -8.36
N ASN A 217 -12.00 -4.79 -9.69
CA ASN A 217 -12.22 -6.03 -10.45
C ASN A 217 -10.94 -6.42 -11.21
N LEU A 218 -9.87 -6.68 -10.46
CA LEU A 218 -8.58 -7.10 -11.01
C LEU A 218 -8.12 -8.38 -10.33
N ARG A 219 -7.35 -9.20 -11.08
CA ARG A 219 -6.77 -10.46 -10.57
C ARG A 219 -5.81 -10.24 -9.39
N ASP A 220 -5.22 -9.06 -9.26
CA ASP A 220 -4.35 -8.74 -8.13
C ASP A 220 -4.94 -7.68 -7.19
N VAL A 221 -6.16 -7.93 -6.70
CA VAL A 221 -6.78 -7.06 -5.69
C VAL A 221 -5.97 -6.99 -4.38
N SER A 222 -5.24 -8.05 -4.06
CA SER A 222 -4.39 -8.12 -2.86
C SER A 222 -3.32 -7.03 -2.79
N ARG A 223 -2.82 -6.56 -3.94
CA ARG A 223 -1.91 -5.41 -4.05
C ARG A 223 -2.48 -4.14 -3.44
N TYR A 224 -3.77 -3.90 -3.63
CA TYR A 224 -4.46 -2.68 -3.20
C TYR A 224 -4.70 -2.66 -1.69
N LEU A 225 -4.66 -3.82 -1.05
CA LEU A 225 -4.81 -3.96 0.39
C LEU A 225 -3.51 -3.77 1.16
N ILE A 226 -2.34 -3.80 0.51
CA ILE A 226 -1.03 -3.71 1.17
C ILE A 226 -0.95 -2.55 2.20
N PRO A 227 -1.39 -1.31 1.91
CA PRO A 227 -1.32 -0.23 2.88
C PRO A 227 -2.18 -0.44 4.15
N ALA A 228 -3.25 -1.24 4.05
CA ALA A 228 -4.09 -1.58 5.21
C ALA A 228 -3.46 -2.65 6.11
N MET A 229 -2.61 -3.50 5.56
CA MET A 229 -2.15 -4.74 6.20
C MET A 229 -1.30 -4.56 7.45
N PRO A 230 -0.44 -3.53 7.59
CA PRO A 230 0.24 -3.24 8.86
C PRO A 230 -0.73 -3.10 10.03
N PHE A 231 -1.90 -2.51 9.78
CA PHE A 231 -2.88 -2.23 10.83
C PHE A 231 -3.91 -3.33 10.97
N ALA A 232 -4.48 -3.81 9.86
CA ALA A 232 -5.48 -4.86 9.85
C ALA A 232 -4.87 -6.22 10.26
N LEU A 233 -3.78 -6.63 9.63
CA LEU A 233 -3.22 -7.97 9.81
C LEU A 233 -2.25 -7.99 11.00
N LEU A 234 -1.22 -7.13 11.00
CA LEU A 234 -0.15 -7.23 11.99
C LEU A 234 -0.56 -6.71 13.37
N ILE A 235 -1.19 -5.54 13.45
CA ILE A 235 -1.71 -5.03 14.73
C ILE A 235 -2.99 -5.77 15.13
N GLY A 236 -3.90 -6.01 14.19
CA GLY A 236 -5.19 -6.67 14.46
C GLY A 236 -5.04 -8.08 15.04
N PHE A 237 -4.07 -8.87 14.56
CA PHE A 237 -3.83 -10.25 15.01
C PHE A 237 -2.52 -10.43 15.78
N GLU A 238 -1.99 -9.38 16.41
CA GLU A 238 -0.70 -9.47 17.10
C GLU A 238 -0.63 -10.59 18.15
N ASP A 239 -1.75 -10.91 18.80
CA ASP A 239 -1.85 -11.92 19.85
C ASP A 239 -1.60 -13.32 19.28
N ILE A 240 -2.13 -13.58 18.08
CA ILE A 240 -1.87 -14.81 17.33
C ILE A 240 -0.42 -14.80 16.83
N LEU A 241 0.04 -13.69 16.25
CA LEU A 241 1.39 -13.59 15.66
C LEU A 241 2.50 -13.71 16.72
N LYS A 242 2.26 -13.30 17.97
CA LYS A 242 3.21 -13.41 19.09
C LYS A 242 3.19 -14.77 19.78
N SER A 243 2.18 -15.60 19.51
CA SER A 243 2.02 -16.92 20.11
C SER A 243 3.24 -17.81 19.83
N LYS A 244 3.52 -18.77 20.73
CA LYS A 244 4.65 -19.69 20.57
C LYS A 244 4.43 -20.60 19.36
N GLU A 245 3.17 -20.95 19.11
CA GLU A 245 2.66 -21.75 18.02
C GLU A 245 2.99 -21.08 16.69
N PHE A 246 2.64 -19.79 16.53
CA PHE A 246 2.97 -19.04 15.32
C PHE A 246 4.48 -18.91 15.12
N LYS A 247 5.23 -18.63 16.19
CA LYS A 247 6.71 -18.53 16.13
C LYS A 247 7.37 -19.84 15.67
N ARG A 248 6.82 -21.00 16.05
CA ARG A 248 7.31 -22.33 15.60
C ARG A 248 7.10 -22.55 14.11
N ILE A 249 5.97 -22.11 13.55
CA ILE A 249 5.67 -22.28 12.13
C ILE A 249 6.23 -21.15 11.25
N LEU A 250 6.67 -20.03 11.84
CA LEU A 250 7.15 -18.86 11.10
C LEU A 250 8.25 -19.17 10.08
N PRO A 251 9.28 -20.01 10.36
CA PRO A 251 10.27 -20.36 9.34
C PRO A 251 9.65 -21.02 8.11
N LEU A 252 8.67 -21.92 8.31
CA LEU A 252 7.93 -22.54 7.21
C LEU A 252 7.11 -21.50 6.45
N VAL A 253 6.42 -20.58 7.16
CA VAL A 253 5.67 -19.48 6.52
C VAL A 253 6.59 -18.64 5.65
N ILE A 254 7.77 -18.25 6.15
CA ILE A 254 8.74 -17.45 5.38
C ILE A 254 9.16 -18.20 4.10
N VAL A 255 9.50 -19.49 4.20
CA VAL A 255 9.85 -20.31 3.03
C VAL A 255 8.70 -20.34 2.01
N LEU A 256 7.46 -20.56 2.46
CA LEU A 256 6.29 -20.56 1.58
C LEU A 256 6.04 -19.20 0.92
N VAL A 257 6.27 -18.09 1.63
CA VAL A 257 6.14 -16.74 1.08
C VAL A 257 7.20 -16.49 0.00
N TYR A 258 8.45 -16.94 0.20
CA TYR A 258 9.48 -16.85 -0.82
C TYR A 258 9.17 -17.72 -2.04
N LEU A 259 8.73 -18.97 -1.84
CA LEU A 259 8.32 -19.85 -2.94
C LEU A 259 7.17 -19.24 -3.75
N TYR A 260 6.19 -18.64 -3.07
CA TYR A 260 5.11 -17.89 -3.70
C TYR A 260 5.62 -16.69 -4.48
N ALA A 261 6.48 -15.85 -3.89
CA ALA A 261 7.01 -14.67 -4.56
C ALA A 261 7.86 -15.05 -5.78
N TRP A 262 8.66 -16.10 -5.67
CA TRP A 262 9.49 -16.62 -6.76
C TRP A 262 8.65 -17.16 -7.92
N THR A 263 7.66 -18.01 -7.64
CA THR A 263 6.80 -18.57 -8.68
C THR A 263 5.92 -17.50 -9.34
N PHE A 264 5.41 -16.55 -8.55
CA PHE A 264 4.65 -15.42 -9.08
C PHE A 264 5.51 -14.55 -9.99
N THR A 265 6.70 -14.13 -9.55
CA THR A 265 7.57 -13.28 -10.36
C THR A 265 8.07 -13.98 -11.62
N ALA A 266 8.38 -15.28 -11.55
CA ALA A 266 8.75 -16.06 -12.74
C ALA A 266 7.60 -16.16 -13.76
N ALA A 267 6.38 -16.44 -13.31
CA ALA A 267 5.21 -16.56 -14.19
C ALA A 267 4.75 -15.21 -14.77
N ASP A 268 4.88 -14.12 -14.01
CA ASP A 268 4.52 -12.78 -14.45
C ASP A 268 5.62 -12.14 -15.31
N LEU A 269 6.90 -12.58 -15.21
CA LEU A 269 7.96 -12.08 -16.10
C LEU A 269 7.65 -12.38 -17.59
N ASP A 270 7.10 -13.56 -17.86
CA ASP A 270 6.73 -13.99 -19.22
C ASP A 270 5.53 -13.18 -19.78
N HIS A 271 4.70 -12.59 -18.93
CA HIS A 271 3.53 -11.80 -19.33
C HIS A 271 3.72 -10.28 -19.23
N LEU A 272 4.50 -9.79 -18.27
CA LEU A 272 4.72 -8.37 -18.02
C LEU A 272 5.78 -7.77 -18.95
N MET A 273 6.74 -8.56 -19.43
CA MET A 273 7.79 -8.07 -20.32
C MET A 273 8.26 -9.14 -21.32
N PRO A 274 7.53 -9.35 -22.43
CA PRO A 274 8.07 -10.07 -23.58
C PRO A 274 9.41 -9.43 -23.98
N GLY A 275 10.42 -10.25 -24.31
CA GLY A 275 11.80 -9.78 -24.53
C GLY A 275 11.97 -8.59 -25.50
N GLU A 276 11.03 -8.37 -26.42
CA GLU A 276 11.01 -7.19 -27.31
C GLU A 276 10.80 -5.85 -26.58
N TYR A 277 10.02 -5.83 -25.49
CA TYR A 277 9.75 -4.60 -24.74
C TYR A 277 10.97 -4.15 -23.93
N TRP A 278 11.81 -5.09 -23.48
CA TRP A 278 13.11 -4.79 -22.88
C TRP A 278 13.99 -4.01 -23.85
N THR A 279 14.08 -4.47 -25.09
CA THR A 279 14.90 -3.83 -26.12
C THR A 279 14.39 -2.43 -26.46
N LYS A 280 13.06 -2.24 -26.54
CA LYS A 280 12.44 -0.93 -26.82
C LYS A 280 12.53 0.04 -25.65
N ALA A 281 12.29 -0.40 -24.42
CA ALA A 281 12.42 0.44 -23.24
C ALA A 281 13.88 0.87 -23.01
N MET A 282 14.83 -0.06 -23.16
CA MET A 282 16.26 0.26 -23.08
C MET A 282 16.71 1.19 -24.22
N ALA A 283 16.12 1.09 -25.41
CA ALA A 283 16.37 2.02 -26.51
C ALA A 283 15.78 3.42 -26.27
N PHE A 284 14.67 3.53 -25.54
CA PHE A 284 14.05 4.80 -25.17
C PHE A 284 14.79 5.51 -24.02
N PHE A 285 15.25 4.75 -23.02
CA PHE A 285 16.01 5.29 -21.88
C PHE A 285 17.53 5.35 -22.10
N GLY A 286 18.02 4.77 -23.21
CA GLY A 286 19.41 4.81 -23.66
C GLY A 286 19.73 5.94 -24.64
N ARG A 287 18.84 6.92 -24.81
CA ARG A 287 19.09 8.19 -25.50
C ARG A 287 19.17 9.34 -24.49
#